data_AF-A0A933LNA6-F1
#
_entry.id   AF-A0A933LNA6-F1
#
_cell.length_a   1.000
_cell.length_b   1.000
_cell.length_c   1.000
_cell.angle_alpha   90.00
_cell.angle_beta   90.00
_cell.angle_gamma   90.00
#
_symmetry.space_group_name_H-M   'P 1'
#
loop_
_entity.id
_entity.type
_entity.pdbx_description
1 polymer ?
#
loop_
_entity_poly.entity_id
_entity_poly.type
_entity_poly.pdbx_seq_one_letter_code
_entity_poly.pdbx_strand_id
1 'polypeptide(L)'
;MRSLSLLSIAVAFFLPAALVTAQEGKVMLTSKAPFATVAEALEKAVGDAKMALVCHANAQRGAAARGVKIAGNQVFMLFRNDYAVRIVNAVPEAGIEAPLRIYLHENRDRDADLRKALRGVQGLSAPGSRQGGRRARSDF
;
A
#
# COMPACT_ATOMS: atom_id res chain seq x y z
N MET A 1 10.46 56.21 37.06
CA MET A 1 9.52 55.84 35.97
C MET A 1 10.16 54.69 35.20
N ARG A 2 9.74 53.44 35.44
CA ARG A 2 10.29 52.23 34.81
C ARG A 2 9.17 51.63 33.96
N SER A 3 9.19 51.85 32.64
CA SER A 3 8.22 51.23 31.73
C SER A 3 8.64 49.79 31.47
N LEU A 4 7.79 48.85 31.91
CA LEU A 4 7.86 47.42 31.63
C LEU A 4 7.72 47.18 30.13
N SER A 5 8.73 46.57 29.51
CA SER A 5 8.62 46.01 28.16
C SER A 5 7.83 44.71 28.20
N LEU A 6 6.65 44.69 27.57
CA LEU A 6 5.85 43.49 27.33
C LEU A 6 6.52 42.65 26.23
N LEU A 7 7.06 41.49 26.61
CA LEU A 7 7.60 40.50 25.69
C LEU A 7 6.45 39.58 25.24
N SER A 8 5.90 39.83 24.05
CA SER A 8 4.93 38.95 23.41
C SER A 8 5.61 37.65 22.96
N ILE A 9 5.39 36.55 23.67
CA ILE A 9 5.78 35.21 23.23
C ILE A 9 4.70 34.69 22.27
N ALA A 10 5.00 34.73 20.97
CA ALA A 10 4.21 34.03 19.97
C ALA A 10 4.53 32.53 20.04
N VAL A 11 3.62 31.74 20.61
CA VAL A 11 3.69 30.28 20.56
C VAL A 11 3.28 29.83 19.16
N ALA A 12 4.25 29.52 18.31
CA ALA A 12 4.02 28.89 17.02
C ALA A 12 3.58 27.44 17.24
N PHE A 13 2.28 27.18 17.09
CA PHE A 13 1.72 25.84 17.07
C PHE A 13 2.16 25.16 15.76
N PHE A 14 3.27 24.42 15.81
CA PHE A 14 3.70 23.59 14.68
C PHE A 14 2.74 22.40 14.58
N LEU A 15 1.77 22.49 13.66
CA LEU A 15 0.96 21.35 13.27
C LEU A 15 1.87 20.37 12.52
N PRO A 16 2.02 19.10 12.94
CA PRO A 16 2.74 18.13 12.13
C PRO A 16 1.92 17.90 10.85
N ALA A 17 2.41 18.43 9.73
CA ALA A 17 1.92 18.04 8.42
C ALA A 17 2.12 16.52 8.29
N ALA A 18 1.03 15.77 8.14
CA ALA A 18 1.12 14.37 7.79
C ALA A 18 1.93 14.26 6.49
N LEU A 19 3.12 13.68 6.57
CA LEU A 19 4.05 13.56 5.46
C LEU A 19 3.49 12.55 4.45
N VAL A 20 2.67 13.01 3.51
CA VAL A 20 2.30 12.24 2.32
C VAL A 20 3.55 12.13 1.44
N THR A 21 4.33 11.08 1.65
CA THR A 21 5.41 10.72 0.73
C THR A 21 4.80 10.05 -0.50
N ALA A 22 4.47 10.86 -1.51
CA ALA A 22 4.15 10.35 -2.83
C ALA A 22 5.43 9.77 -3.46
N GLN A 23 5.72 8.51 -3.18
CA GLN A 23 6.58 7.72 -4.05
C GLN A 23 5.82 7.58 -5.38
N GLU A 24 6.42 7.98 -6.50
CA GLU A 24 5.78 7.97 -7.82
C GLU A 24 4.97 6.67 -8.05
N GLY A 25 3.67 6.82 -8.30
CA GLY A 25 2.76 5.70 -8.54
C GLY A 25 2.35 4.88 -7.31
N LYS A 26 2.47 5.41 -6.08
CA LYS A 26 1.94 4.77 -4.85
C LYS A 26 1.21 5.78 -3.97
N VAL A 27 0.12 5.34 -3.35
CA VAL A 27 -0.60 6.09 -2.31
C VAL A 27 -0.40 5.37 -0.98
N MET A 28 0.02 6.14 0.02
CA MET A 28 0.16 5.71 1.41
C MET A 28 -0.98 6.30 2.23
N LEU A 29 -1.64 5.47 3.04
CA LEU A 29 -2.61 5.92 4.04
C LEU A 29 -2.27 5.26 5.37
N THR A 30 -2.30 6.02 6.46
CA THR A 30 -2.14 5.51 7.82
C THR A 30 -3.47 5.62 8.56
N SER A 31 -3.83 4.57 9.28
CA SER A 31 -5.04 4.47 10.08
C SER A 31 -4.68 4.26 11.55
N LYS A 32 -5.37 4.97 12.44
CA LYS A 32 -5.30 4.76 13.90
C LYS A 32 -6.15 3.58 14.40
N ALA A 33 -6.84 2.90 13.48
CA ALA A 33 -7.63 1.73 13.83
C ALA A 33 -6.73 0.49 13.87
N PRO A 34 -7.07 -0.52 14.70
CA PRO A 34 -6.32 -1.77 14.76
C PRO A 34 -6.25 -2.45 13.39
N PHE A 35 -5.11 -3.08 13.11
CA PHE A 35 -4.87 -3.78 11.85
C PHE A 35 -6.03 -4.70 11.42
N ALA A 36 -6.55 -5.53 12.34
CA ALA A 36 -7.63 -6.48 12.03
C ALA A 36 -8.92 -5.76 11.58
N THR A 37 -9.26 -4.67 12.25
CA THR A 37 -10.42 -3.84 11.89
C THR A 37 -10.26 -3.23 10.51
N VAL A 38 -9.06 -2.76 10.17
CA VAL A 38 -8.77 -2.20 8.84
C VAL A 38 -8.79 -3.29 7.76
N ALA A 39 -8.29 -4.49 8.05
CA ALA A 39 -8.32 -5.61 7.12
C ALA A 39 -9.77 -6.02 6.77
N GLU A 40 -10.62 -6.15 7.78
CA GLU A 40 -12.04 -6.48 7.60
C GLU A 40 -12.79 -5.36 6.84
N ALA A 41 -12.57 -4.11 7.24
CA ALA A 41 -13.18 -2.97 6.56
C ALA A 41 -12.74 -2.86 5.10
N LEU A 42 -11.47 -3.19 4.80
CA LEU A 42 -10.95 -3.19 3.44
C LEU A 42 -11.62 -4.28 2.59
N GLU A 43 -11.74 -5.50 3.11
CA GLU A 43 -12.42 -6.59 2.40
C GLU A 43 -13.89 -6.25 2.11
N LYS A 44 -14.59 -5.66 3.09
CA LYS A 44 -15.95 -5.16 2.88
C LYS A 44 -16.00 -4.07 1.82
N ALA A 45 -15.10 -3.08 1.89
CA ALA A 45 -15.07 -1.96 0.94
C ALA A 45 -14.79 -2.42 -0.50
N VAL A 46 -14.01 -3.49 -0.69
CA VAL A 46 -13.80 -4.13 -1.99
C VAL A 46 -15.12 -4.65 -2.56
N GLY A 47 -15.91 -5.35 -1.75
CA GLY A 47 -17.24 -5.83 -2.13
C GLY A 47 -18.21 -4.69 -2.44
N ASP A 48 -18.29 -3.68 -1.57
CA ASP A 48 -19.16 -2.51 -1.75
C ASP A 48 -18.80 -1.72 -3.03
N ALA A 49 -17.50 -1.65 -3.35
CA ALA A 49 -17.00 -1.02 -4.58
C ALA A 49 -17.17 -1.88 -5.84
N LYS A 50 -17.81 -3.06 -5.73
CA LYS A 50 -18.01 -4.03 -6.82
C LYS A 50 -16.70 -4.43 -7.51
N MET A 51 -15.62 -4.54 -6.72
CA MET A 51 -14.34 -5.07 -7.17
C MET A 51 -14.24 -6.55 -6.80
N ALA A 52 -13.64 -7.35 -7.67
CA ALA A 52 -13.31 -8.74 -7.39
C ALA A 52 -12.00 -8.83 -6.60
N LEU A 53 -12.00 -9.59 -5.50
CA LEU A 53 -10.80 -10.01 -4.79
C LEU A 53 -10.23 -11.25 -5.48
N VAL A 54 -9.18 -11.06 -6.28
CA VAL A 54 -8.56 -12.14 -7.08
C VAL A 54 -7.61 -12.98 -6.24
N CYS A 55 -6.92 -12.34 -5.29
CA CYS A 55 -6.03 -13.03 -4.36
C CYS A 55 -5.91 -12.26 -3.06
N HIS A 56 -5.79 -13.00 -1.96
CA HIS A 56 -5.48 -12.48 -0.65
C HIS A 56 -4.34 -13.29 -0.05
N ALA A 57 -3.15 -12.69 0.00
CA ALA A 57 -2.01 -13.28 0.68
C ALA A 57 -2.00 -12.80 2.14
N ASN A 58 -2.20 -13.72 3.07
CA ASN A 58 -2.15 -13.44 4.50
C ASN A 58 -0.89 -14.08 5.11
N ALA A 59 0.17 -13.28 5.25
CA ALA A 59 1.45 -13.78 5.72
C ALA A 59 1.41 -14.19 7.19
N GLN A 60 0.57 -13.54 8.01
CA GLN A 60 0.40 -13.92 9.42
C GLN A 60 -0.19 -15.32 9.54
N ARG A 61 -1.23 -15.63 8.77
CA ARG A 61 -1.83 -16.96 8.73
C ARG A 61 -0.82 -18.02 8.27
N GLY A 62 -0.04 -17.70 7.23
CA GLY A 62 1.01 -18.58 6.73
C GLY A 62 2.13 -18.83 7.75
N ALA A 63 2.57 -17.79 8.47
CA ALA A 63 3.57 -17.91 9.52
C ALA A 63 3.03 -18.69 10.73
N ALA A 64 1.79 -18.44 11.13
CA ALA A 64 1.15 -19.12 12.25
C ALA A 64 1.02 -20.63 12.01
N ALA A 65 0.75 -21.05 10.77
CA ALA A 65 0.75 -22.46 10.38
C ALA A 65 2.13 -23.15 10.57
N ARG A 66 3.20 -22.36 10.71
CA ARG A 66 4.57 -22.82 10.99
C ARG A 66 5.00 -22.58 12.44
N GLY A 67 4.08 -22.17 13.32
CA GLY A 67 4.38 -21.81 14.71
C GLY A 67 5.12 -20.48 14.88
N VAL A 68 5.19 -19.64 13.83
CA VAL A 68 5.87 -18.34 13.85
C VAL A 68 4.85 -17.22 13.96
N LYS A 69 5.04 -16.32 14.93
CA LYS A 69 4.23 -15.10 15.06
C LYS A 69 4.92 -13.92 14.37
N ILE A 70 4.19 -13.23 13.50
CA ILE A 70 4.61 -11.98 12.86
C ILE A 70 3.52 -10.92 12.99
N ALA A 71 3.87 -9.64 12.82
CA ALA A 71 2.92 -8.54 12.79
C ALA A 71 1.99 -8.60 11.56
N GLY A 72 0.90 -7.83 11.60
CA GLY A 72 -0.01 -7.57 10.48
C GLY A 72 0.68 -7.44 9.14
N ASN A 73 0.36 -8.35 8.21
CA ASN A 73 0.97 -8.33 6.88
C ASN A 73 0.09 -9.08 5.88
N GLN A 74 -0.59 -8.32 5.03
CA GLN A 74 -1.52 -8.83 4.04
C GLN A 74 -1.38 -8.11 2.69
N VAL A 75 -1.54 -8.85 1.61
CA VAL A 75 -1.62 -8.31 0.24
C VAL A 75 -2.96 -8.69 -0.37
N PHE A 76 -3.70 -7.68 -0.82
CA PHE A 76 -4.96 -7.82 -1.53
C PHE A 76 -4.75 -7.47 -3.00
N MET A 77 -5.16 -8.39 -3.87
CA MET A 77 -5.14 -8.19 -5.32
C MET A 77 -6.57 -8.05 -5.83
N LEU A 78 -6.87 -6.88 -6.38
CA LEU A 78 -8.22 -6.43 -6.68
C LEU A 78 -8.38 -6.15 -8.17
N PHE A 79 -9.56 -6.44 -8.70
CA PHE A 79 -9.81 -6.28 -10.12
C PHE A 79 -11.25 -5.87 -10.43
N ARG A 80 -11.45 -5.04 -11.47
CA ARG A 80 -12.78 -4.72 -11.99
C ARG A 80 -12.84 -5.14 -13.45
N ASN A 81 -13.74 -6.08 -13.75
CA ASN A 81 -13.78 -6.75 -15.05
C ASN A 81 -14.09 -5.79 -16.22
N ASP A 82 -14.93 -4.79 -15.99
CA ASP A 82 -15.26 -3.78 -16.99
C ASP A 82 -14.04 -2.91 -17.38
N TYR A 83 -13.19 -2.55 -16.42
CA TYR A 83 -11.91 -1.88 -16.72
C TYR A 83 -10.95 -2.82 -17.43
N ALA A 84 -10.93 -4.10 -17.08
CA ALA A 84 -10.09 -5.11 -17.73
C ALA A 84 -10.33 -5.17 -19.23
N VAL A 85 -11.61 -5.33 -19.62
CA VAL A 85 -12.02 -5.40 -21.03
C VAL A 85 -11.61 -4.13 -21.77
N ARG A 86 -11.83 -2.95 -21.17
CA ARG A 86 -11.45 -1.67 -21.78
C ARG A 86 -9.94 -1.53 -21.98
N ILE A 87 -9.15 -1.90 -20.98
CA ILE A 87 -7.69 -1.78 -21.04
C ILE A 87 -7.11 -2.76 -22.04
N VAL A 88 -7.52 -4.03 -22.02
CA VAL A 88 -7.01 -5.07 -22.92
C VAL A 88 -7.39 -4.77 -24.38
N ASN A 89 -8.61 -4.28 -24.63
CA ASN A 89 -9.02 -3.90 -25.98
C ASN A 89 -8.25 -2.68 -26.52
N ALA A 90 -7.86 -1.74 -25.64
CA ALA A 90 -7.12 -0.55 -26.03
C ALA A 90 -5.61 -0.83 -26.17
N VAL A 91 -5.04 -1.59 -25.23
CA VAL A 91 -3.61 -1.91 -25.11
C VAL A 91 -3.47 -3.34 -24.55
N PRO A 92 -3.40 -4.37 -25.41
CA PRO A 92 -3.32 -5.77 -24.96
C PRO A 92 -2.17 -6.05 -23.99
N GLU A 93 -1.00 -5.45 -24.22
CA GLU A 93 0.20 -5.60 -23.38
C GLU A 93 0.00 -5.05 -21.96
N ALA A 94 -0.97 -4.15 -21.73
CA ALA A 94 -1.27 -3.63 -20.41
C ALA A 94 -1.97 -4.67 -19.50
N GLY A 95 -2.33 -5.85 -20.03
CA GLY A 95 -2.89 -6.95 -19.26
C GLY A 95 -1.97 -7.43 -18.12
N ILE A 96 -0.65 -7.27 -18.26
CA ILE A 96 0.33 -7.66 -17.21
C ILE A 96 0.27 -6.76 -15.97
N GLU A 97 -0.27 -5.54 -16.10
CA GLU A 97 -0.35 -4.57 -15.00
C GLU A 97 -1.50 -4.87 -14.03
N ALA A 98 -2.54 -5.56 -14.52
CA ALA A 98 -3.57 -6.13 -13.68
C ALA A 98 -3.00 -7.24 -12.79
N PRO A 99 -3.48 -7.41 -11.54
CA PRO A 99 -4.50 -6.64 -10.82
C PRO A 99 -3.95 -5.44 -10.02
N LEU A 100 -4.86 -4.60 -9.52
CA LEU A 100 -4.52 -3.58 -8.53
C LEU A 100 -4.03 -4.25 -7.23
N ARG A 101 -2.94 -3.75 -6.65
CA ARG A 101 -2.36 -4.30 -5.43
C ARG A 101 -2.48 -3.32 -4.27
N ILE A 102 -3.04 -3.81 -3.16
CA ILE A 102 -3.08 -3.12 -1.88
C ILE A 102 -2.29 -3.95 -0.87
N TYR A 103 -1.27 -3.33 -0.27
CA TYR A 103 -0.49 -3.90 0.82
C TYR A 103 -0.91 -3.25 2.14
N LEU A 104 -1.33 -4.08 3.08
CA LEU A 104 -1.71 -3.66 4.42
C LEU A 104 -0.71 -4.27 5.41
N HIS A 105 -0.14 -3.44 6.28
CA HIS A 105 0.76 -3.90 7.32
C HIS A 105 0.51 -3.19 8.64
N GLU A 106 0.82 -3.87 9.73
CA GLU A 106 0.77 -3.34 11.08
C GLU A 106 2.07 -2.60 11.37
N ASN A 107 1.95 -1.38 11.88
CA ASN A 107 3.08 -0.58 12.31
C ASN A 107 3.44 -0.89 13.78
N ARG A 108 4.47 -0.21 14.32
CA ARG A 108 4.98 -0.48 15.67
C ARG A 108 3.95 -0.22 16.78
N ASP A 109 3.02 0.68 16.55
CA ASP A 109 1.99 1.09 17.51
C ASP A 109 0.73 0.20 17.44
N ARG A 110 0.77 -0.86 16.60
CA ARG A 110 -0.36 -1.75 16.25
C ARG A 110 -1.46 -1.08 15.41
N ASP A 111 -1.19 0.13 14.96
CA ASP A 111 -1.96 0.85 13.96
C ASP A 111 -1.69 0.25 12.57
N ALA A 112 -2.55 0.59 11.60
CA ALA A 112 -2.51 0.00 10.26
C ALA A 112 -1.98 1.00 9.22
N ASP A 113 -0.98 0.57 8.45
CA ASP A 113 -0.47 1.31 7.29
C ASP A 113 -0.87 0.60 5.99
N LEU A 114 -1.55 1.33 5.13
CA LEU A 114 -2.05 0.89 3.84
C LEU A 114 -1.23 1.51 2.70
N ARG A 115 -0.81 0.68 1.75
CA ARG A 115 -0.13 1.09 0.51
C ARG A 115 -0.91 0.59 -0.69
N LYS A 116 -1.38 1.51 -1.53
CA LYS A 116 -1.96 1.19 -2.84
C LYS A 116 -0.94 1.52 -3.93
N ALA A 117 -0.65 0.57 -4.81
CA ALA A 117 0.08 0.88 -6.04
C ALA A 117 -0.89 1.50 -7.07
N LEU A 118 -0.64 2.72 -7.50
CA LEU A 118 -1.28 3.38 -8.64
C LEU A 118 -0.28 3.41 -9.79
N ARG A 119 0.01 2.26 -10.43
CA ARG A 119 0.71 2.29 -11.70
C ARG A 119 -0.34 2.33 -12.81
N GLY A 120 -0.63 3.53 -13.30
CA GLY A 120 -1.26 3.71 -14.61
C GLY A 120 -0.16 3.73 -15.66
N VAL A 121 -0.33 2.94 -16.72
CA VAL A 121 0.51 2.80 -17.93
C VAL A 121 1.50 3.96 -18.12
N GLN A 122 2.75 3.78 -17.67
CA GLN A 122 3.91 4.58 -18.12
C GLN A 122 5.15 3.67 -18.14
N GLY A 123 5.63 3.37 -19.36
CA GLY A 123 6.90 2.73 -19.70
C GLY A 123 6.89 1.20 -19.61
N LEU A 124 6.56 0.47 -20.67
CA LEU A 124 7.53 0.08 -21.71
C LEU A 124 8.93 0.69 -21.52
N SER A 125 9.65 0.25 -20.48
CA SER A 125 11.11 0.26 -20.51
C SER A 125 11.58 -1.16 -20.81
N ALA A 126 11.99 -1.38 -22.05
CA ALA A 126 12.71 -2.56 -22.50
C ALA A 126 13.99 -2.79 -21.65
N PRO A 127 14.52 -4.03 -21.59
CA PRO A 127 15.38 -4.49 -20.52
C PRO A 127 16.78 -3.89 -20.59
N GLY A 128 17.20 -3.25 -19.50
CA GLY A 128 18.46 -2.54 -19.45
C GLY A 128 18.92 -2.19 -18.05
N SER A 129 18.98 -3.17 -17.15
CA SER A 129 19.86 -3.07 -15.99
C SER A 129 20.44 -4.44 -15.65
N ARG A 130 21.68 -4.65 -16.10
CA ARG A 130 22.56 -5.64 -15.50
C ARG A 130 22.73 -5.26 -14.02
N GLN A 131 22.08 -6.01 -13.13
CA GLN A 131 22.60 -6.22 -11.79
C GLN A 131 22.93 -7.69 -11.66
N GLY A 132 24.23 -7.96 -11.54
CA GLY A 132 24.75 -9.28 -11.24
C GLY A 132 24.20 -9.77 -9.91
N GLY A 133 23.58 -10.94 -9.92
CA GLY A 133 23.15 -11.66 -8.74
C GLY A 133 22.97 -13.12 -9.14
N ARG A 134 23.76 -14.01 -8.54
CA ARG A 134 23.89 -15.43 -8.90
C ARG A 134 22.52 -16.11 -9.04
N ARG A 135 22.34 -16.88 -10.12
CA ARG A 135 21.25 -17.86 -10.24
C ARG A 135 21.34 -18.83 -9.08
N ALA A 136 20.40 -18.75 -8.14
CA ALA A 136 20.04 -19.92 -7.37
C ALA A 136 19.39 -20.90 -8.36
N ARG A 137 20.01 -22.07 -8.54
CA ARG A 137 19.39 -23.19 -9.26
C ARG A 137 18.22 -23.66 -8.40
N SER A 138 17.04 -23.69 -8.99
CA SER A 138 15.85 -24.33 -8.45
C SER A 138 15.78 -25.73 -9.02
N ASP A 139 16.13 -26.72 -8.20
CA ASP A 139 15.63 -28.08 -8.38
C ASP A 139 14.32 -28.15 -7.58
N PHE A 140 13.20 -27.98 -8.28
CA PHE A 140 11.89 -28.57 -8.01
C PHE A 140 11.04 -28.46 -9.29
#